data_AF-A0A086CGT5-F1
#
_entry.id   AF-A0A086CGT5-F1
#
_cell.length_a   1.000
_cell.length_b   1.000
_cell.length_c   1.000
_cell.angle_alpha   90.00
_cell.angle_beta   90.00
_cell.angle_gamma   90.00
#
_symmetry.space_group_name_H-M   'P 1'
#
loop_
_entity.id
_entity.type
_entity.pdbx_description
1 polymer ?
#
loop_
_entity_poly.entity_id
_entity_poly.type
_entity_poly.pdbx_seq_one_letter_code
_entity_poly.pdbx_strand_id
1 'polypeptide(L)'
;KTRIGLAEVLNVPETCIDAICRGVKNIPEEIPKICPQCWFPGHNLETMWLEKRAKYCFLCGSVLIDRCTQCDKPIPSLKFRFCGYCGQSYNQHQS
;
A
#
# COMPACT_ATOMS: atom_id res chain seq x y z
N LYS A 1 -25.09 20.13 8.62
CA LYS A 1 -23.71 20.36 8.09
C LYS A 1 -23.43 19.25 7.08
N THR A 2 -23.13 19.64 5.85
CA THR A 2 -23.52 18.92 4.64
C THR A 2 -22.42 17.95 4.19
N ARG A 3 -22.78 16.71 3.83
CA ARG A 3 -21.86 15.68 3.29
C ARG A 3 -21.01 16.20 2.11
N ILE A 4 -21.62 17.07 1.30
CA ILE A 4 -20.99 17.86 0.23
C ILE A 4 -19.75 18.62 0.72
N GLY A 5 -19.88 19.41 1.79
CA GLY A 5 -18.77 20.22 2.29
C GLY A 5 -17.63 19.37 2.87
N LEU A 6 -17.93 18.17 3.38
CA LEU A 6 -16.90 17.22 3.81
C LEU A 6 -16.17 16.59 2.61
N ALA A 7 -16.91 16.25 1.55
CA ALA A 7 -16.34 15.69 0.32
C ALA A 7 -15.40 16.68 -0.38
N GLU A 8 -15.79 17.95 -0.45
CA GLU A 8 -14.98 19.05 -1.02
C GLU A 8 -13.67 19.25 -0.25
N VAL A 9 -13.73 19.32 1.09
CA VAL A 9 -12.53 19.52 1.93
C VAL A 9 -11.56 18.35 1.83
N LEU A 10 -12.07 17.12 1.72
CA LEU A 10 -11.27 15.91 1.63
C LEU A 10 -10.82 15.59 0.20
N ASN A 11 -11.28 16.34 -0.81
CA ASN A 11 -11.05 16.10 -2.23
C ASN A 11 -11.40 14.66 -2.66
N VAL A 12 -12.53 14.15 -2.18
CA VAL A 12 -13.06 12.83 -2.53
C VAL A 12 -14.47 12.96 -3.11
N PRO A 13 -14.93 12.03 -3.97
CA PRO A 13 -16.31 12.05 -4.45
C PRO A 13 -17.31 11.99 -3.28
N GLU A 14 -18.42 12.74 -3.37
CA GLU A 14 -19.49 12.69 -2.36
C GLU A 14 -20.04 11.26 -2.17
N THR A 15 -20.05 10.46 -3.25
CA THR A 15 -20.42 9.04 -3.22
C THR A 15 -19.57 8.20 -2.26
N CYS A 16 -18.32 8.60 -2.01
CA CYS A 16 -17.43 7.95 -1.04
C CYS A 16 -17.90 8.22 0.40
N ILE A 17 -18.25 9.48 0.70
CA ILE A 17 -18.81 9.88 2.00
C ILE A 17 -20.15 9.17 2.22
N ASP A 18 -21.00 9.13 1.19
CA ASP A 18 -22.31 8.48 1.25
C ASP A 18 -22.20 6.96 1.45
N ALA A 19 -21.23 6.30 0.81
CA ALA A 19 -20.92 4.89 1.00
C ALA A 19 -20.44 4.59 2.44
N ILE A 20 -19.55 5.43 2.99
CA ILE A 20 -19.09 5.32 4.38
C ILE A 20 -20.26 5.48 5.36
N CYS A 21 -21.12 6.48 5.16
CA CYS A 21 -22.31 6.69 5.99
C CYS A 21 -23.30 5.51 5.92
N ARG A 22 -23.37 4.82 4.79
CA ARG A 22 -24.19 3.61 4.60
C ARG A 22 -23.53 2.33 5.14
N GLY A 23 -22.33 2.43 5.72
CA GLY A 23 -21.59 1.28 6.24
C GLY A 23 -20.99 0.39 5.15
N VAL A 24 -20.91 0.87 3.91
CA VAL A 24 -20.18 0.19 2.84
C VAL A 24 -18.72 0.24 3.18
N LYS A 25 -18.13 -0.92 3.49
CA LYS A 25 -16.68 -1.03 3.69
C LYS A 25 -16.02 -0.63 2.38
N ASN A 26 -15.29 0.49 2.42
CA ASN A 26 -14.47 0.91 1.30
C ASN A 26 -13.53 -0.27 0.97
N ILE A 27 -13.61 -0.75 -0.26
CA ILE A 27 -12.74 -1.83 -0.74
C ILE A 27 -11.34 -1.25 -0.59
N PRO A 28 -10.44 -1.87 0.18
CA PRO A 28 -9.10 -1.32 0.36
C PRO A 28 -8.52 -1.05 -1.02
N GLU A 29 -8.14 0.21 -1.24
CA GLU A 29 -7.20 0.57 -2.30
C GLU A 29 -6.09 -0.46 -2.22
N GLU A 30 -5.87 -1.20 -3.30
CA GLU A 30 -5.08 -2.43 -3.28
C GLU A 30 -3.75 -2.17 -2.58
N ILE A 31 -3.55 -2.85 -1.44
CA ILE A 31 -2.37 -2.61 -0.60
C ILE A 31 -1.15 -2.90 -1.47
N PRO A 32 -0.25 -1.92 -1.67
CA PRO A 32 0.84 -2.08 -2.59
C PRO A 32 1.78 -3.20 -2.12
N LYS A 33 2.11 -4.09 -3.04
CA LYS A 33 3.06 -5.18 -2.83
C LYS A 33 4.44 -4.79 -3.32
N ILE A 34 5.48 -5.11 -2.55
CA ILE A 34 6.88 -4.86 -2.92
C ILE A 34 7.73 -6.13 -2.80
N CYS A 35 8.81 -6.18 -3.58
CA CYS A 35 9.86 -7.17 -3.36
C CYS A 35 10.88 -6.62 -2.35
N PRO A 36 11.12 -7.29 -1.20
CA PRO A 36 12.11 -6.83 -0.21
C PRO A 36 13.57 -6.87 -0.71
N GLN A 37 13.82 -7.50 -1.86
CA GLN A 37 15.15 -7.61 -2.46
C GLN A 37 15.37 -6.69 -3.67
N CYS A 38 14.29 -6.34 -4.40
CA CYS A 38 14.41 -5.59 -5.66
C CYS A 38 13.83 -4.20 -5.61
N TRP A 39 12.97 -3.90 -4.62
CA TRP A 39 12.33 -2.61 -4.53
C TRP A 39 13.28 -1.54 -4.01
N PHE A 40 13.22 -0.35 -4.59
CA PHE A 40 13.96 0.82 -4.15
C PHE A 40 13.02 1.99 -3.91
N PRO A 41 13.21 2.77 -2.82
CA PRO A 41 12.38 3.93 -2.53
C PRO A 41 12.47 4.97 -3.65
N GLY A 42 11.33 5.53 -4.03
CA GLY A 42 11.25 6.55 -5.09
C GLY A 42 11.27 6.00 -6.51
N HIS A 43 11.40 4.69 -6.70
CA HIS A 43 11.17 4.06 -8.00
C HIS A 43 9.71 3.62 -8.13
N ASN A 44 9.18 3.66 -9.36
CA ASN A 44 7.87 3.08 -9.64
C ASN A 44 7.89 1.58 -9.35
N LEU A 45 6.77 1.05 -8.86
CA LEU A 45 6.62 -0.39 -8.81
C LEU A 45 6.64 -0.94 -10.22
N GLU A 46 7.24 -2.12 -10.34
CA GLU A 46 7.07 -2.92 -11.53
C GLU A 46 5.58 -3.20 -11.72
N THR A 47 5.05 -2.91 -12.92
CA THR A 47 3.62 -3.06 -13.24
C THR A 47 3.12 -4.47 -12.91
N MET A 48 3.98 -5.48 -13.05
CA MET A 48 3.67 -6.86 -12.72
C MET A 48 3.36 -7.08 -11.23
N TRP A 49 3.91 -6.30 -10.31
CA TRP A 49 3.61 -6.42 -8.88
C TRP A 49 2.23 -5.86 -8.52
N LEU A 50 1.68 -4.97 -9.34
CA LEU A 50 0.34 -4.41 -9.20
C LEU A 50 -0.76 -5.42 -9.55
N GLU A 51 -0.41 -6.50 -10.26
CA GLU A 51 -1.36 -7.57 -10.54
C GLU A 51 -1.84 -8.26 -9.25
N LYS A 52 -3.16 -8.40 -9.09
CA LYS A 52 -3.76 -9.06 -7.91
C LYS A 52 -3.16 -10.43 -7.63
N ARG A 53 -2.88 -11.19 -8.69
CA ARG A 53 -2.38 -12.56 -8.62
C ARG A 53 -0.86 -12.65 -8.46
N ALA A 54 -0.12 -11.55 -8.57
CA ALA A 54 1.32 -11.55 -8.37
C ALA A 54 1.63 -11.84 -6.90
N LYS A 55 2.26 -12.99 -6.64
CA LYS A 55 2.74 -13.42 -5.32
C LYS A 55 4.25 -13.39 -5.20
N TYR A 56 4.96 -13.41 -6.32
CA TYR A 56 6.41 -13.51 -6.40
C TYR A 56 6.97 -12.44 -7.33
N CYS A 57 8.17 -11.97 -7.02
CA CYS A 57 8.93 -11.06 -7.85
C CYS A 57 9.41 -11.78 -9.12
N PHE A 58 9.09 -11.25 -10.30
CA PHE A 58 9.55 -11.82 -11.57
C PHE A 58 11.08 -11.70 -11.78
N LEU A 59 11.75 -10.79 -11.06
CA LEU A 59 13.20 -10.56 -11.20
C LEU A 59 14.03 -11.55 -10.36
N CYS A 60 13.66 -11.78 -9.10
CA CYS A 60 14.46 -12.58 -8.16
C CYS A 60 13.71 -13.78 -7.55
N GLY A 61 12.44 -13.99 -7.87
CA GLY A 61 11.63 -15.09 -7.33
C GLY A 61 11.22 -14.95 -5.86
N SER A 62 11.62 -13.89 -5.16
CA SER A 62 11.23 -13.66 -3.76
C SER A 62 9.73 -13.37 -3.63
N VAL A 63 9.15 -13.74 -2.49
CA VAL A 63 7.74 -13.45 -2.18
C VAL A 63 7.54 -11.93 -2.08
N LEU A 64 6.49 -11.43 -2.72
CA LEU A 64 6.08 -10.04 -2.57
C LEU A 64 5.41 -9.84 -1.20
N ILE A 65 5.73 -8.75 -0.52
CA ILE A 65 5.20 -8.40 0.79
C ILE A 65 4.30 -7.17 0.67
N ASP A 66 3.18 -7.19 1.39
CA ASP A 66 2.26 -6.07 1.61
C ASP A 66 2.30 -5.58 3.07
N ARG A 67 3.12 -6.23 3.90
CA ARG A 67 3.28 -6.00 5.34
C ARG A 67 4.75 -5.99 5.72
N CYS A 68 5.06 -5.26 6.78
CA CYS A 68 6.38 -5.28 7.38
C CYS A 68 6.69 -6.67 7.92
N THR A 69 7.81 -7.27 7.49
CA THR A 69 8.25 -8.60 7.95
C THR A 69 8.60 -8.64 9.44
N GLN A 70 8.82 -7.48 10.08
CA GLN A 70 9.18 -7.39 11.50
C GLN A 70 7.98 -7.21 12.43
N CYS A 71 6.99 -6.39 12.04
CA CYS A 71 5.88 -6.02 12.93
C CYS A 71 4.48 -6.35 12.37
N ASP A 72 4.43 -6.97 11.18
CA ASP A 72 3.22 -7.42 10.47
C ASP A 72 2.19 -6.30 10.16
N LYS A 73 2.58 -5.03 10.36
CA LYS A 73 1.76 -3.89 9.99
C LYS A 73 1.75 -3.71 8.47
N PRO A 74 0.60 -3.33 7.88
CA PRO A 74 0.49 -3.08 6.45
C PRO A 74 1.44 -1.96 6.02
N ILE A 75 1.93 -2.05 4.79
CA ILE A 75 2.77 -1.01 4.20
C ILE A 75 1.84 0.13 3.75
N PRO A 76 1.86 1.30 4.42
CA PRO A 76 0.88 2.36 4.15
C PRO A 76 1.24 3.19 2.92
N SER A 77 2.52 3.21 2.53
CA SER A 77 3.02 4.00 1.41
C SER A 77 4.37 3.47 0.95
N LEU A 78 4.60 3.48 -0.36
CA LEU A 78 5.88 3.15 -1.00
C LEU A 78 6.78 4.35 -1.22
N LYS A 79 6.46 5.49 -0.60
CA LYS A 79 7.32 6.66 -0.63
C LYS A 79 8.57 6.48 0.25
N PHE A 80 8.48 5.64 1.27
CA PHE A 80 9.50 5.50 2.31
C PHE A 80 10.04 4.08 2.39
N ARG A 81 11.36 3.95 2.60
CA ARG A 81 12.03 2.64 2.72
C ARG A 81 11.89 1.95 4.08
N PHE A 82 11.34 2.65 5.06
CA PHE A 82 11.22 2.17 6.43
C PHE A 82 9.76 2.05 6.84
N CYS A 83 9.49 1.11 7.75
CA CYS A 83 8.20 0.95 8.37
C CYS A 83 7.86 2.15 9.25
N GLY A 84 6.72 2.81 8.97
CA GLY A 84 6.22 3.92 9.78
C GLY A 84 5.78 3.52 11.21
N TYR A 85 5.75 2.22 11.52
CA TYR A 85 5.35 1.70 12.83
C TYR A 85 6.55 1.24 13.67
N CYS A 86 7.47 0.44 13.11
CA CYS A 86 8.61 -0.11 13.85
C CYS A 86 9.98 0.47 13.44
N GLY A 87 10.04 1.33 12.42
CA GLY A 87 11.28 1.92 11.93
C GLY A 87 12.19 0.99 11.12
N GLN A 88 11.86 -0.30 11.03
CA GLN A 88 12.68 -1.27 10.31
C GLN A 88 12.60 -1.05 8.79
N SER A 89 13.73 -1.23 8.10
CA SER A 89 13.78 -1.23 6.63
C SER A 89 12.90 -2.33 6.05
N TYR A 90 12.16 -2.03 4.99
CA TYR A 90 11.46 -3.05 4.21
C TYR A 90 12.43 -3.88 3.36
N ASN A 91 13.56 -3.31 2.97
CA ASN A 91 14.58 -4.01 2.20
C ASN A 91 15.38 -4.94 3.11
N GLN A 92 15.61 -6.14 2.63
CA GLN A 92 16.36 -7.21 3.31
C GLN A 92 17.58 -7.64 2.50
N HIS A 93 18.28 -6.73 1.83
CA HIS A 93 19.53 -7.05 1.15
C HIS A 93 20.49 -7.69 2.16
N GLN A 94 20.71 -9.00 2.05
CA GLN A 94 21.77 -9.68 2.78
C GLN A 94 23.08 -9.25 2.13
N SER A 95 23.89 -8.51 2.89
CA SER A 95 25.33 -8.38 2.65
C SER A 95 26.04 -9.63 3.11
#